data_AF-A0AA38CYW0-F1
#
_entry.id   AF-A0AA38CYW0-F1
#
_cell.length_a   1.000
_cell.length_b   1.000
_cell.length_c   1.000
_cell.angle_alpha   90.00
_cell.angle_beta   90.00
_cell.angle_gamma   90.00
#
_symmetry.space_group_name_H-M   'P 1'
#
loop_
_entity.id
_entity.type
_entity.pdbx_description
1 polymer ?
#
loop_
_entity_poly.entity_id
_entity_poly.type
_entity_poly.pdbx_seq_one_letter_code
_entity_poly.pdbx_strand_id
1 'polypeptide(L)' 'MSISHYTKEILDILDLNLTFEEDCFRKEAINGVICFVFYGQLSYRPQACFTVAKKIRLV' A
#
# COMPACT_ATOMS: atom_id res chain seq x y z
N MET A 1 -9.19 4.00 -13.27
CA MET A 1 -8.15 3.25 -12.53
C MET A 1 -8.57 3.21 -11.07
N SER A 2 -8.55 2.05 -10.42
CA SER A 2 -8.82 1.96 -8.97
C SER A 2 -7.67 2.60 -8.19
N ILE A 3 -7.97 3.31 -7.10
CA ILE A 3 -6.99 3.89 -6.17
C ILE A 3 -6.00 2.82 -5.69
N SER A 4 -6.47 1.60 -5.43
CA SER A 4 -5.62 0.47 -5.02
C SER A 4 -4.57 0.12 -6.08
N HIS A 5 -4.91 0.13 -7.37
CA HIS A 5 -3.95 -0.12 -8.45
C HIS A 5 -2.92 1.00 -8.56
N TYR A 6 -3.36 2.26 -8.48
CA TYR A 6 -2.48 3.42 -8.53
C TYR A 6 -1.49 3.45 -7.36
N THR A 7 -1.95 3.17 -6.15
CA THR A 7 -1.11 3.06 -4.95
C THR A 7 -0.07 1.95 -5.08
N LYS A 8 -0.44 0.79 -5.64
CA LYS A 8 0.51 -0.31 -5.91
C LYS A 8 1.59 0.09 -6.90
N GLU A 9 1.23 0.82 -7.96
CA GLU A 9 2.20 1.31 -8.94
C GLU A 9 3.19 2.30 -8.31
N ILE A 10 2.72 3.22 -7.44
CA ILE A 10 3.62 4.17 -6.75
C ILE A 10 4.56 3.46 -5.77
N LEU A 11 4.06 2.45 -5.05
CA LEU A 11 4.82 1.70 -4.04
C LEU A 11 5.63 0.54 -4.62
N ASP A 12 5.57 0.31 -5.94
CA ASP A 12 6.19 -0.82 -6.63
C ASP A 12 5.80 -2.19 -6.04
N ILE A 13 4.52 -2.36 -5.72
CA ILE A 13 3.96 -3.58 -5.14
C ILE A 13 3.32 -4.44 -6.22
N LEU A 14 3.92 -5.59 -6.50
CA LEU A 14 3.43 -6.55 -7.49
C LEU A 14 2.33 -7.50 -6.96
N ASP A 15 2.09 -7.54 -5.65
CA ASP A 15 1.12 -8.47 -5.06
C ASP A 15 -0.34 -8.03 -5.32
N LEU A 16 -1.03 -8.80 -6.14
CA LEU A 16 -2.42 -8.56 -6.52
C LEU A 16 -3.40 -8.79 -5.37
N ASN A 17 -3.00 -9.54 -4.33
CA ASN A 17 -3.83 -9.88 -3.19
C ASN A 17 -3.89 -8.80 -2.09
N LEU A 18 -3.13 -7.73 -2.26
CA LEU A 18 -3.20 -6.55 -1.42
C LEU A 18 -4.32 -5.62 -1.93
N THR A 19 -5.12 -5.09 -1.02
CA THR A 19 -6.11 -4.06 -1.35
C THR A 19 -5.91 -2.90 -0.39
N PHE A 20 -5.71 -1.71 -0.94
CA PHE A 20 -5.66 -0.48 -0.17
C PHE A 20 -7.07 0.09 0.02
N GLU A 21 -7.30 0.71 1.17
CA GLU A 21 -8.51 1.50 1.41
C GLU A 21 -8.58 2.70 0.44
N GLU A 22 -9.80 3.18 0.22
CA GLU A 22 -10.02 4.47 -0.44
C GLU A 22 -9.40 5.58 0.42
N ASP A 23 -8.82 6.60 -0.22
CA ASP A 23 -8.14 7.72 0.46
C ASP A 23 -6.95 7.32 1.36
N CYS A 24 -6.24 6.23 1.03
CA CYS A 24 -5.06 5.74 1.75
C CYS A 24 -3.76 6.56 1.58
N PHE A 25 -3.83 7.74 0.94
CA PHE A 25 -2.67 8.61 0.81
C PHE A 25 -3.07 10.08 0.72
N ARG A 26 -2.11 10.93 1.08
CA ARG A 26 -2.19 12.37 0.89
C ARG A 26 -0.89 12.90 0.31
N LYS A 27 -1.01 13.97 -0.47
CA LYS A 27 0.13 14.69 -1.02
C LYS A 27 0.49 15.83 -0.07
N GLU A 28 1.69 15.81 0.48
CA GLU A 28 2.17 16.84 1.41
C GLU A 28 3.51 17.40 0.94
N ALA A 29 3.74 18.68 1.21
CA ALA A 29 5.05 19.31 1.01
C ALA A 29 5.87 19.18 2.30
N ILE A 30 6.84 18.27 2.32
CA ILE A 30 7.74 18.07 3.46
C ILE A 30 9.09 18.67 3.07
N ASN A 31 9.55 19.67 3.83
CA ASN A 31 10.80 20.40 3.54
C ASN A 31 10.87 20.97 2.12
N GLY A 32 9.73 21.43 1.58
CA GLY A 32 9.64 21.98 0.22
C GLY A 32 9.64 20.93 -0.90
N VAL A 33 9.72 19.63 -0.56
CA VAL A 33 9.62 18.52 -1.49
C VAL A 33 8.21 17.95 -1.43
N ILE A 34 7.63 17.71 -2.61
CA ILE A 34 6.33 17.06 -2.73
C ILE A 34 6.49 15.56 -2.43
N CYS A 35 5.85 15.10 -1.37
CA CYS A 35 5.86 13.72 -0.91
C CYS A 35 4.45 13.13 -0.94
N PHE A 36 4.37 11.82 -1.20
CA PHE A 36 3.14 11.04 -1.01
C PHE A 36 3.24 10.33 0.34
N VAL A 37 2.34 10.67 1.26
CA VAL A 37 2.25 10.07 2.59
C VAL A 37 1.11 9.07 2.58
N PHE A 38 1.44 7.79 2.70
CA PHE A 38 0.48 6.70 2.76
C PHE A 38 0.07 6.42 4.21
N TYR A 39 -1.22 6.19 4.44
CA TYR A 39 -1.78 5.90 5.76
C TYR A 39 -3.03 5.01 5.64
N GLY A 40 -3.53 4.52 6.77
CA GLY A 40 -4.72 3.70 6.84
C GLY A 40 -4.43 2.21 6.95
N GLN A 41 -5.43 1.39 6.66
CA GLN A 41 -5.31 -0.06 6.70
C GLN A 41 -5.20 -0.63 5.29
N LEU A 42 -4.56 -1.80 5.19
CA LEU A 42 -4.55 -2.60 3.98
C LEU A 42 -5.12 -3.97 4.29
N SER A 43 -5.85 -4.52 3.32
CA SER A 43 -6.35 -5.89 3.38
C SER A 43 -5.44 -6.79 2.55
N TYR A 44 -5.03 -7.92 3.12
CA TYR A 44 -4.23 -8.92 2.41
C TYR A 44 -4.97 -10.25 2.37
N ARG A 45 -5.19 -10.80 1.16
CA ARG A 45 -5.82 -12.11 0.96
C ARG A 45 -4.83 -13.13 0.40
N PRO A 46 -4.06 -13.84 1.25
CA PRO A 46 -3.06 -14.77 0.75
C PRO A 46 -3.67 -15.83 -0.17
N GLN A 47 -3.09 -16.02 -1.36
CA GLN A 47 -3.53 -17.02 -2.34
C GLN A 47 -3.31 -18.46 -1.84
N ALA A 48 -2.35 -18.63 -0.93
CA ALA A 48 -2.13 -19.85 -0.16
C ALA A 48 -1.69 -19.46 1.25
N CYS A 49 -2.42 -19.92 2.27
CA CYS A 49 -2.04 -19.74 3.66
C CYS A 49 -0.95 -20.77 4.00
N PHE A 50 0.29 -20.51 3.58
CA PHE A 50 1.43 -21.21 4.16
C PHE A 50 1.59 -20.65 5.57
N THR A 51 1.36 -21.48 6.58
CA THR A 51 1.39 -21.16 8.02
C THR A 51 2.77 -20.68 8.47
N VAL A 52 3.21 -19.50 8.02
CA VAL A 52 4.35 -18.77 8.55
C VAL A 52 3.95 -17.31 8.50
N ALA A 53 3.57 -16.76 9.66
CA ALA A 53 3.16 -15.38 9.84
C ALA A 53 4.28 -14.42 9.38
N LYS A 54 4.24 -14.00 8.11
CA LYS A 54 5.10 -12.93 7.61
C LYS A 54 4.42 -11.60 7.92
N LYS A 55 4.91 -10.94 8.96
CA LYS A 55 4.61 -9.54 9.27
C LYS A 55 5.29 -8.69 8.19
N ILE A 56 4.51 -8.11 7.28
CA ILE A 56 5.04 -7.19 6.27
C ILE A 56 5.40 -5.90 7.01
N ARG A 57 6.70 -5.60 7.10
CA ARG A 57 7.21 -4.32 7.60
C ARG A 57 7.43 -3.42 6.40
N LEU A 58 6.58 -2.41 6.24
CA LEU A 58 6.86 -1.27 5.36
C LEU A 58 7.96 -0.46 6.07
N VAL A 59 9.13 -0.34 5.44
CA VAL A 59 10.25 0.49 5.89
C VAL A 59 10.18 1.82 5.18
#